data_AF-A0A091BVI6-F1
#
_entry.id   AF-A0A091BVI6-F1
#
_cell.length_a   1.000
_cell.length_b   1.000
_cell.length_c   1.000
_cell.angle_alpha   90.00
_cell.angle_beta   90.00
_cell.angle_gamma   90.00
#
_symmetry.space_group_name_H-M   'P 1'
#
loop_
_entity.id
_entity.type
_entity.pdbx_description
1 polymer ?
#
loop_
_entity_poly.entity_id
_entity_poly.type
_entity_poly.pdbx_seq_one_letter_code
_entity_poly.pdbx_strand_id
1 'polypeptide(L)'
;MEVKKFGNKIRILREKKGISREEFCGDETELSVRQLARIELNQSIPNLSKAQFIANRLGVKLGTLTDGDSLELPKRYKELKYLLLRTPTYGDQERVDRKNDYFDEISENYYDIIPEEEKLIIDCLQSKFDVHFSDDVNFGDGILNDYFDQVIRKETFNINDLILIDLYCVCMASAKAYTGIYSLDIYDNLMDCLLNQSHVTPETSLILNNVLLNNIALAFQFEREDYVYQVIKISDRIMTEIHDFQRRPILSLVEWKYYLKFKHDYDSAKQSFTNATLFARLIGDVYLENKLKEEWKLDTTT
;
A
#
# COMPACT_ATOMS: atom_id res chain seq x y z
N MET A 1 6.45 3.79 -26.74
CA MET A 1 7.89 3.87 -26.38
C MET A 1 8.62 2.69 -27.03
N GLU A 2 9.66 2.91 -27.82
CA GLU A 2 10.53 1.81 -28.25
C GLU A 2 11.44 1.37 -27.07
N VAL A 3 10.85 0.78 -26.03
CA VAL A 3 11.57 0.17 -24.89
C VAL A 3 12.66 -0.78 -25.40
N LYS A 4 12.46 -1.39 -26.58
CA LYS A 4 13.39 -2.26 -27.32
C LYS A 4 14.83 -1.72 -27.48
N LYS A 5 15.07 -0.41 -27.36
CA LYS A 5 16.43 0.15 -27.46
C LYS A 5 17.09 0.37 -26.10
N PHE A 6 16.31 0.69 -25.07
CA PHE A 6 16.83 1.06 -23.75
C PHE A 6 17.58 -0.09 -23.06
N GLY A 7 16.96 -1.26 -22.94
CA GLY A 7 17.55 -2.43 -22.29
C GLY A 7 18.78 -2.97 -23.03
N ASN A 8 18.70 -3.03 -24.36
CA ASN A 8 19.81 -3.45 -25.20
C ASN A 8 21.03 -2.52 -25.05
N LYS A 9 20.80 -1.21 -24.91
CA LYS A 9 21.88 -0.23 -24.72
C LYS A 9 22.60 -0.42 -23.39
N ILE A 10 21.85 -0.67 -22.31
CA ILE A 10 22.40 -1.00 -21.00
C ILE A 10 23.31 -2.23 -21.10
N ARG A 11 22.79 -3.30 -21.73
CA ARG A 11 23.54 -4.55 -21.90
C ARG A 11 24.86 -4.34 -22.65
N ILE A 12 24.82 -3.66 -23.80
CA ILE A 12 26.00 -3.39 -24.62
C ILE A 12 27.03 -2.57 -23.84
N LEU A 13 26.61 -1.53 -23.11
CA LEU A 13 27.51 -0.70 -22.33
C LEU A 13 28.14 -1.47 -21.17
N ARG A 14 27.36 -2.31 -20.48
CA ARG A 14 27.86 -3.17 -19.41
C ARG A 14 28.89 -4.18 -19.94
N GLU A 15 28.56 -4.89 -21.02
CA GLU A 15 29.44 -5.88 -21.65
C GLU A 15 30.73 -5.25 -22.19
N LYS A 16 30.66 -4.03 -22.77
CA LYS A 16 31.86 -3.28 -23.20
C LYS A 16 32.79 -2.91 -22.05
N LYS A 17 32.26 -2.74 -20.84
CA LYS A 17 33.08 -2.52 -19.64
C LYS A 17 33.58 -3.82 -19.00
N GLY A 18 33.15 -4.99 -19.49
CA GLY A 18 33.53 -6.28 -18.95
C GLY A 18 32.92 -6.61 -17.58
N ILE A 19 31.84 -5.92 -17.17
CA ILE A 19 31.23 -6.06 -15.85
C ILE A 19 30.14 -7.15 -15.91
N SER A 20 30.15 -8.11 -14.98
CA SER A 20 29.08 -9.11 -14.88
C SER A 20 27.78 -8.51 -14.31
N ARG A 21 26.65 -9.22 -14.36
CA ARG A 21 25.41 -8.68 -13.76
C ARG A 21 25.51 -8.63 -12.23
N GLU A 22 26.11 -9.65 -11.64
CA GLU A 22 26.37 -9.78 -10.21
C GLU A 22 27.25 -8.63 -9.72
N GLU A 23 28.36 -8.37 -10.42
CA GLU A 23 29.26 -7.26 -10.09
C GLU A 23 28.59 -5.88 -10.27
N PHE A 24 27.72 -5.76 -11.28
CA PHE A 24 26.95 -4.54 -11.53
C PHE A 24 25.96 -4.23 -10.39
N CYS A 25 25.21 -5.25 -9.96
CA CYS A 25 24.18 -5.15 -8.93
C CYS A 25 24.74 -5.06 -7.50
N GLY A 26 25.95 -5.58 -7.26
CA GLY A 26 26.61 -5.47 -5.96
C GLY A 26 25.86 -6.24 -4.86
N ASP A 27 25.35 -5.51 -3.86
CA ASP A 27 24.57 -6.08 -2.76
C ASP A 27 23.07 -6.24 -3.07
N GLU A 28 22.66 -5.92 -4.29
CA GLU A 28 21.28 -6.02 -4.79
C GLU A 28 20.25 -5.13 -4.05
N THR A 29 20.71 -4.16 -3.24
CA THR A 29 19.84 -3.24 -2.50
C THR A 29 19.02 -2.34 -3.43
N GLU A 30 19.67 -1.76 -4.44
CA GLU A 30 19.04 -0.85 -5.41
C GLU A 30 18.45 -1.57 -6.63
N LEU A 31 19.10 -2.66 -7.08
CA LEU A 31 18.72 -3.38 -8.30
C LEU A 31 19.18 -4.83 -8.22
N SER A 32 18.24 -5.77 -8.31
CA SER A 32 18.56 -7.20 -8.31
C SER A 32 19.10 -7.68 -9.66
N VAL A 33 19.84 -8.80 -9.65
CA VAL A 33 20.36 -9.42 -10.89
C VAL A 33 19.22 -9.81 -11.83
N ARG A 34 18.09 -10.27 -11.28
CA ARG A 34 16.89 -10.64 -12.05
C ARG A 34 16.23 -9.41 -12.68
N GLN A 35 16.10 -8.32 -11.92
CA GLN A 35 15.56 -7.06 -12.44
C GLN A 35 16.45 -6.53 -13.57
N LEU A 36 17.77 -6.50 -13.38
CA LEU A 36 18.70 -6.10 -14.43
C LEU A 36 18.57 -6.97 -15.69
N ALA A 37 18.44 -8.29 -15.53
CA ALA A 37 18.25 -9.18 -16.68
C ALA A 37 16.94 -8.90 -17.44
N ARG A 38 15.82 -8.70 -16.72
CA ARG A 38 14.52 -8.33 -17.34
C ARG A 38 14.60 -6.98 -18.06
N ILE A 39 15.26 -5.99 -17.47
CA ILE A 39 15.49 -4.67 -18.07
C ILE A 39 16.32 -4.82 -19.35
N GLU A 40 17.43 -5.55 -19.31
CA GLU A 40 18.29 -5.79 -20.48
C GLU A 40 17.57 -6.51 -21.63
N LEU A 41 16.62 -7.39 -21.30
CA LEU A 41 15.75 -8.08 -22.25
C LEU A 41 14.56 -7.23 -22.73
N ASN A 42 14.42 -5.99 -22.25
CA ASN A 42 13.30 -5.08 -22.52
C ASN A 42 11.94 -5.65 -22.07
N GLN A 43 11.95 -6.51 -21.04
CA GLN A 43 10.77 -7.10 -20.42
C GLN A 43 10.25 -6.25 -19.24
N SER A 44 11.08 -5.35 -18.72
CA SER A 44 10.78 -4.49 -17.58
C SER A 44 11.31 -3.08 -17.83
N ILE A 45 10.57 -2.08 -17.34
CA ILE A 45 10.96 -0.67 -17.37
C ILE A 45 11.42 -0.32 -15.95
N PRO A 46 12.65 0.20 -15.74
CA PRO A 46 13.07 0.65 -14.42
C PRO A 46 12.43 1.98 -14.06
N ASN A 47 12.16 2.19 -12.78
CA ASN A 47 11.83 3.51 -12.27
C ASN A 47 13.02 4.49 -12.36
N LEU A 48 12.77 5.77 -12.06
CA LEU A 48 13.78 6.83 -12.18
C LEU A 48 15.02 6.57 -11.29
N SER A 49 14.83 6.08 -10.06
CA SER A 49 15.94 5.79 -9.14
C SER A 49 16.86 4.71 -9.71
N LYS A 50 16.28 3.60 -10.16
CA LYS A 50 17.00 2.47 -10.76
C LYS A 50 17.68 2.86 -12.07
N ALA A 51 17.00 3.65 -12.90
CA ALA A 51 17.60 4.15 -14.13
C ALA A 51 18.79 5.08 -13.85
N GLN A 52 18.71 5.91 -12.81
CA GLN A 52 19.81 6.76 -12.36
C GLN A 52 20.97 5.93 -11.79
N PHE A 53 20.68 4.90 -10.99
CA PHE A 53 21.67 3.96 -10.50
C PHE A 53 22.43 3.28 -11.66
N ILE A 54 21.69 2.77 -12.66
CA ILE A 54 22.26 2.15 -13.86
C ILE A 54 23.15 3.15 -14.61
N ALA A 55 22.69 4.39 -14.80
CA ALA A 55 23.45 5.45 -15.47
C ALA A 55 24.77 5.76 -14.74
N ASN A 56 24.71 5.90 -13.42
CA ASN A 56 25.87 6.18 -12.57
C ASN A 56 26.91 5.05 -12.64
N ARG A 57 26.48 3.78 -12.54
CA ARG A 57 27.36 2.61 -12.69
C ARG A 57 28.00 2.51 -14.07
N LEU A 58 27.24 2.84 -15.11
CA LEU A 58 27.75 2.90 -16.48
C LEU A 58 28.59 4.16 -16.76
N GLY A 59 28.63 5.13 -15.85
CA GLY A 59 29.38 6.38 -16.02
C GLY A 59 28.85 7.23 -17.19
N VAL A 60 27.55 7.14 -17.46
CA VAL A 60 26.86 7.87 -18.55
C VAL A 60 25.75 8.73 -17.98
N LYS A 61 25.31 9.75 -18.73
CA LYS A 61 24.15 10.55 -18.35
C LYS A 61 22.87 9.76 -18.60
N LEU A 62 21.86 9.94 -17.75
CA LEU A 62 20.56 9.27 -17.89
C LEU A 62 19.91 9.53 -19.27
N GLY A 63 19.93 10.76 -19.75
CA GLY A 63 19.40 11.12 -21.08
C GLY A 63 20.12 10.43 -22.24
N THR A 64 21.37 9.97 -22.03
CA THR A 64 22.07 9.15 -23.02
C THR A 64 21.53 7.73 -23.06
N LEU A 65 20.98 7.19 -21.97
CA LEU A 65 20.35 5.88 -21.97
C LEU A 65 18.93 5.92 -22.54
N THR A 66 18.18 6.97 -22.25
CA THR A 66 16.78 7.12 -22.66
C THR A 66 16.59 7.74 -24.05
N ASP A 67 17.69 8.04 -24.76
CA ASP A 67 17.67 8.76 -26.06
C ASP A 67 16.89 10.10 -26.01
N GLY A 68 16.82 10.71 -24.82
CA GLY A 68 16.08 11.96 -24.58
C GLY A 68 14.62 11.77 -24.16
N ASP A 69 14.10 10.55 -24.16
CA ASP A 69 12.76 10.26 -23.65
C ASP A 69 12.71 10.43 -22.12
N SER A 70 11.54 10.88 -21.64
CA SER A 70 11.27 11.01 -20.21
C SER A 70 10.86 9.66 -19.61
N LEU A 71 11.44 9.33 -18.45
CA LEU A 71 10.98 8.21 -17.60
C LEU A 71 9.87 8.63 -16.64
N GLU A 72 9.33 9.84 -16.79
CA GLU A 72 8.22 10.29 -15.97
C GLU A 72 6.95 9.51 -16.29
N LEU A 73 6.24 9.11 -15.23
CA LEU A 73 4.96 8.45 -15.36
C LEU A 73 3.91 9.39 -16.00
N PRO A 74 2.99 8.86 -16.82
CA PRO A 74 1.89 9.64 -17.39
C PRO A 74 1.08 10.37 -16.32
N LYS A 75 0.70 11.63 -16.57
CA LYS A 75 -0.07 12.44 -15.61
C LYS A 75 -1.37 11.76 -15.20
N ARG A 76 -2.12 11.24 -16.18
CA ARG A 76 -3.37 10.52 -15.93
C ARG A 76 -3.18 9.28 -15.07
N TYR A 77 -2.13 8.51 -15.29
CA TYR A 77 -1.78 7.38 -14.42
C TYR A 77 -1.56 7.83 -12.96
N LYS A 78 -0.81 8.92 -12.74
CA LYS A 78 -0.58 9.47 -11.39
C LYS A 78 -1.89 9.90 -10.73
N GLU A 79 -2.81 10.49 -11.48
CA GLU A 79 -4.15 10.85 -11.00
C GLU A 79 -4.97 9.61 -10.61
N LEU A 80 -5.00 8.58 -11.46
CA LEU A 80 -5.71 7.32 -11.17
C LEU A 80 -5.13 6.64 -9.92
N LYS A 81 -3.80 6.52 -9.82
CA LYS A 81 -3.12 5.99 -8.63
C LYS A 81 -3.49 6.78 -7.37
N TYR A 82 -3.50 8.11 -7.46
CA TYR A 82 -3.91 8.97 -6.35
C TYR A 82 -5.36 8.68 -5.93
N LEU A 83 -6.30 8.58 -6.88
CA LEU A 83 -7.70 8.27 -6.61
C LEU A 83 -7.88 6.88 -5.98
N LEU A 84 -7.14 5.87 -6.44
CA LEU A 84 -7.17 4.52 -5.90
C LEU A 84 -6.74 4.47 -4.42
N LEU A 85 -5.66 5.18 -4.08
CA LEU A 85 -5.10 5.24 -2.72
C LEU A 85 -5.95 6.08 -1.76
N ARG A 86 -6.58 7.15 -2.26
CA ARG A 86 -7.27 8.16 -1.44
C ARG A 86 -8.75 7.88 -1.25
N THR A 87 -9.43 7.33 -2.24
CA THR A 87 -10.90 7.24 -2.22
C THR A 87 -11.35 6.04 -1.41
N PRO A 88 -12.02 6.21 -0.26
CA PRO A 88 -12.64 5.10 0.43
C PRO A 88 -13.95 4.69 -0.26
N THR A 89 -14.23 3.39 -0.32
CA THR A 89 -15.50 2.88 -0.86
C THR A 89 -16.58 2.80 0.21
N TYR A 90 -16.23 2.45 1.46
CA TYR A 90 -17.19 2.19 2.55
C TYR A 90 -18.28 1.16 2.18
N GLY A 91 -18.01 0.31 1.18
CA GLY A 91 -19.00 -0.62 0.61
C GLY A 91 -20.09 0.04 -0.24
N ASP A 92 -19.95 1.31 -0.63
CA ASP A 92 -20.85 1.99 -1.58
C ASP A 92 -20.62 1.45 -3.00
N GLN A 93 -21.64 0.81 -3.59
CA GLN A 93 -21.52 0.14 -4.88
C GLN A 93 -21.08 1.10 -5.99
N GLU A 94 -21.56 2.35 -6.00
CA GLU A 94 -21.13 3.31 -7.02
C GLU A 94 -19.63 3.63 -6.91
N ARG A 95 -19.07 3.66 -5.71
CA ARG A 95 -17.64 3.91 -5.49
C ARG A 95 -16.80 2.68 -5.81
N VAL A 96 -17.35 1.49 -5.58
CA VAL A 96 -16.75 0.21 -5.97
C VAL A 96 -16.65 0.15 -7.49
N ASP A 97 -17.74 0.41 -8.20
CA ASP A 97 -17.78 0.39 -9.66
C ASP A 97 -16.80 1.41 -10.26
N ARG A 98 -16.77 2.65 -9.73
CA ARG A 98 -15.78 3.66 -10.16
C ARG A 98 -14.33 3.24 -9.93
N LYS A 99 -14.04 2.49 -8.87
CA LYS A 99 -12.68 1.97 -8.65
C LYS A 99 -12.32 0.89 -9.65
N ASN A 100 -13.26 0.03 -10.03
CA ASN A 100 -13.06 -0.93 -11.10
C ASN A 100 -12.75 -0.22 -12.43
N ASP A 101 -13.50 0.83 -12.76
CA ASP A 101 -13.21 1.65 -13.96
C ASP A 101 -11.78 2.22 -13.96
N TYR A 102 -11.26 2.61 -12.78
CA TYR A 102 -9.87 3.07 -12.67
C TYR A 102 -8.86 1.95 -12.91
N PHE A 103 -9.10 0.73 -12.40
CA PHE A 103 -8.24 -0.42 -12.66
C PHE A 103 -8.26 -0.83 -14.12
N ASP A 104 -9.44 -0.81 -14.76
CA ASP A 104 -9.60 -1.10 -16.19
C ASP A 104 -8.84 -0.08 -17.04
N GLU A 105 -8.99 1.22 -16.75
CA GLU A 105 -8.27 2.28 -17.47
C GLU A 105 -6.73 2.11 -17.35
N ILE A 106 -6.24 1.72 -16.16
CA ILE A 106 -4.81 1.43 -15.94
C ILE A 106 -4.37 0.21 -16.73
N SER A 107 -5.14 -0.87 -16.69
CA SER A 107 -4.84 -2.14 -17.34
C SER A 107 -4.75 -1.98 -18.86
N GLU A 108 -5.70 -1.26 -19.46
CA GLU A 108 -5.77 -1.08 -20.91
C GLU A 108 -4.73 -0.08 -21.45
N ASN A 109 -4.50 1.03 -20.74
CA ASN A 109 -3.78 2.18 -21.32
C ASN A 109 -2.37 2.39 -20.73
N TYR A 110 -2.12 1.90 -19.51
CA TYR A 110 -0.93 2.29 -18.74
C TYR A 110 -0.05 1.12 -18.29
N TYR A 111 -0.61 -0.08 -18.11
CA TYR A 111 0.08 -1.22 -17.51
C TYR A 111 1.39 -1.59 -18.21
N ASP A 112 1.44 -1.54 -19.55
CA ASP A 112 2.64 -1.89 -20.31
C ASP A 112 3.74 -0.82 -20.30
N ILE A 113 3.40 0.41 -19.93
CA ILE A 113 4.32 1.56 -20.00
C ILE A 113 4.78 2.06 -18.63
N ILE A 114 4.29 1.45 -17.54
CA ILE A 114 4.74 1.76 -16.18
C ILE A 114 5.88 0.83 -15.72
N PRO A 115 6.74 1.29 -14.79
CA PRO A 115 7.79 0.48 -14.19
C PRO A 115 7.29 -0.75 -13.45
N GLU A 116 8.14 -1.77 -13.30
CA GLU A 116 7.81 -3.00 -12.56
C GLU A 116 7.39 -2.74 -11.12
N GLU A 117 7.96 -1.73 -10.47
CA GLU A 117 7.55 -1.34 -9.11
C GLU A 117 6.14 -0.74 -9.06
N GLU A 118 5.74 -0.02 -10.11
CA GLU A 118 4.40 0.56 -10.22
C GLU A 118 3.37 -0.52 -10.57
N LYS A 119 3.72 -1.49 -11.43
CA LYS A 119 2.87 -2.66 -11.69
C LYS A 119 2.57 -3.41 -10.40
N LEU A 120 3.61 -3.68 -9.60
CA LEU A 120 3.44 -4.35 -8.31
C LEU A 120 2.47 -3.60 -7.38
N ILE A 121 2.52 -2.26 -7.36
CA ILE A 121 1.58 -1.46 -6.56
C ILE A 121 0.14 -1.67 -7.08
N ILE A 122 -0.07 -1.58 -8.39
CA ILE A 122 -1.41 -1.75 -8.98
C ILE A 122 -1.94 -3.16 -8.74
N ASP A 123 -1.12 -4.18 -8.98
CA ASP A 123 -1.46 -5.58 -8.74
C ASP A 123 -1.84 -5.78 -7.26
N CYS A 124 -1.05 -5.25 -6.31
CA CYS A 124 -1.40 -5.33 -4.88
C CYS A 124 -2.72 -4.62 -4.55
N LEU A 125 -2.96 -3.43 -5.12
CA LEU A 125 -4.18 -2.66 -4.86
C LEU A 125 -5.41 -3.36 -5.44
N GLN A 126 -5.30 -3.95 -6.62
CA GLN A 126 -6.36 -4.71 -7.28
C GLN A 126 -6.62 -6.01 -6.52
N SER A 127 -5.60 -6.82 -6.24
CA SER A 127 -5.74 -8.03 -5.44
C SER A 127 -6.36 -7.74 -4.08
N LYS A 128 -5.96 -6.68 -3.39
CA LYS A 128 -6.57 -6.28 -2.11
C LYS A 128 -8.06 -5.98 -2.26
N PHE A 129 -8.41 -5.27 -3.33
CA PHE A 129 -9.79 -4.92 -3.63
C PHE A 129 -10.62 -6.18 -3.92
N ASP A 130 -10.10 -7.08 -4.75
CA ASP A 130 -10.75 -8.35 -5.11
C ASP A 130 -10.93 -9.25 -3.87
N VAL A 131 -9.90 -9.42 -3.04
CA VAL A 131 -9.99 -10.20 -1.78
C VAL A 131 -11.08 -9.62 -0.88
N HIS A 132 -11.11 -8.30 -0.67
CA HIS A 132 -12.10 -7.66 0.20
C HIS A 132 -13.56 -7.89 -0.24
N PHE A 133 -13.83 -7.99 -1.56
CA PHE A 133 -15.20 -8.17 -2.07
C PHE A 133 -15.56 -9.62 -2.42
N SER A 134 -14.58 -10.51 -2.55
CA SER A 134 -14.79 -11.93 -2.88
C SER A 134 -14.51 -12.90 -1.73
N ASP A 135 -13.81 -12.46 -0.68
CA ASP A 135 -13.23 -13.29 0.38
C ASP A 135 -12.31 -14.41 -0.15
N ASP A 136 -11.74 -14.24 -1.35
CA ASP A 136 -10.86 -15.22 -1.98
C ASP A 136 -9.39 -14.78 -1.92
N VAL A 137 -8.65 -15.36 -0.96
CA VAL A 137 -7.22 -15.08 -0.75
C VAL A 137 -6.33 -15.46 -1.93
N ASN A 138 -6.82 -16.29 -2.86
CA ASN A 138 -6.06 -16.71 -4.04
C ASN A 138 -5.65 -15.53 -4.94
N PHE A 139 -6.40 -14.42 -4.91
CA PHE A 139 -6.05 -13.20 -5.64
C PHE A 139 -4.76 -12.53 -5.11
N GLY A 140 -4.43 -12.73 -3.82
CA GLY A 140 -3.24 -12.16 -3.18
C GLY A 140 -2.08 -13.13 -2.99
N ASP A 141 -2.36 -14.44 -2.84
CA ASP A 141 -1.35 -15.45 -2.48
C ASP A 141 -0.17 -15.51 -3.45
N GLY A 142 -0.40 -15.38 -4.76
CA GLY A 142 0.67 -15.40 -5.75
C GLY A 142 1.69 -14.28 -5.54
N ILE A 143 1.20 -13.07 -5.31
CA ILE A 143 2.05 -11.88 -5.09
C ILE A 143 2.75 -12.00 -3.73
N LEU A 144 2.03 -12.41 -2.68
CA LEU A 144 2.61 -12.54 -1.35
C LEU A 144 3.73 -13.57 -1.32
N ASN A 145 3.55 -14.75 -1.92
CA ASN A 145 4.60 -15.78 -1.94
C ASN A 145 5.90 -15.33 -2.65
N ASP A 146 5.80 -14.41 -3.62
CA ASP A 146 6.96 -13.94 -4.38
C ASP A 146 7.75 -12.82 -3.67
N TYR A 147 7.07 -11.96 -2.90
CA TYR A 147 7.67 -10.72 -2.38
C TYR A 147 7.70 -10.64 -0.84
N PHE A 148 6.84 -11.35 -0.13
CA PHE A 148 6.61 -11.15 1.30
C PHE A 148 7.83 -11.55 2.17
N ASP A 149 8.54 -12.62 1.79
CA ASP A 149 9.76 -13.07 2.47
C ASP A 149 10.85 -11.99 2.57
N GLN A 150 10.89 -11.07 1.60
CA GLN A 150 11.84 -9.96 1.57
C GLN A 150 11.40 -8.84 2.51
N VAL A 151 10.09 -8.63 2.66
CA VAL A 151 9.52 -7.56 3.48
C VAL A 151 9.62 -7.90 4.97
N ILE A 152 9.37 -9.14 5.37
CA ILE A 152 9.44 -9.58 6.79
C ILE A 152 10.83 -9.32 7.40
N ARG A 153 11.89 -9.30 6.58
CA ARG A 153 13.28 -9.12 7.03
C ARG A 153 13.68 -7.66 7.22
N LYS A 154 12.84 -6.70 6.82
CA LYS A 154 13.14 -5.27 6.88
C LYS A 154 12.63 -4.66 8.18
N GLU A 155 13.40 -3.73 8.73
CA GLU A 155 13.00 -2.91 9.87
C GLU A 155 12.36 -1.57 9.45
N THR A 156 12.69 -1.09 8.24
CA THR A 156 12.15 0.14 7.67
C THR A 156 11.43 -0.15 6.35
N PHE A 157 10.20 0.36 6.21
CA PHE A 157 9.34 0.06 5.08
C PHE A 157 9.24 1.23 4.11
N ASN A 158 9.36 0.93 2.83
CA ASN A 158 9.02 1.86 1.76
C ASN A 158 7.52 1.77 1.41
N ILE A 159 7.06 2.60 0.47
CA ILE A 159 5.66 2.61 0.02
C ILE A 159 5.20 1.24 -0.49
N ASN A 160 6.04 0.54 -1.26
CA ASN A 160 5.70 -0.77 -1.82
C ASN A 160 5.58 -1.82 -0.72
N ASP A 161 6.50 -1.79 0.24
CA ASP A 161 6.50 -2.68 1.41
C ASP A 161 5.20 -2.46 2.22
N LEU A 162 4.81 -1.21 2.46
CA LEU A 162 3.56 -0.88 3.17
C LEU A 162 2.31 -1.40 2.42
N ILE A 163 2.26 -1.23 1.11
CA ILE A 163 1.13 -1.72 0.29
C ILE A 163 1.08 -3.25 0.26
N LEU A 164 2.24 -3.92 0.23
CA LEU A 164 2.30 -5.38 0.31
C LEU A 164 1.85 -5.88 1.68
N ILE A 165 2.21 -5.19 2.77
CA ILE A 165 1.74 -5.50 4.13
C ILE A 165 0.22 -5.28 4.24
N ASP A 166 -0.33 -4.23 3.60
CA ASP A 166 -1.77 -3.99 3.51
C ASP A 166 -2.49 -5.18 2.84
N LEU A 167 -1.95 -5.67 1.71
CA LEU A 167 -2.48 -6.87 1.04
C LEU A 167 -2.41 -8.10 1.95
N TYR A 168 -1.27 -8.33 2.61
CA TYR A 168 -1.09 -9.45 3.54
C TYR A 168 -2.15 -9.45 4.63
N CYS A 169 -2.39 -8.32 5.27
CA CYS A 169 -3.36 -8.21 6.34
C CYS A 169 -4.80 -8.43 5.85
N VAL A 170 -5.16 -7.93 4.67
CA VAL A 170 -6.49 -8.20 4.09
C VAL A 170 -6.66 -9.68 3.78
N CYS A 171 -5.66 -10.34 3.19
CA CYS A 171 -5.69 -11.78 2.98
C CYS A 171 -5.80 -12.55 4.30
N MET A 172 -5.06 -12.14 5.34
CA MET A 172 -5.13 -12.75 6.66
C MET A 172 -6.51 -12.61 7.30
N ALA A 173 -7.21 -11.49 7.06
CA ALA A 173 -8.56 -11.25 7.56
C ALA A 173 -9.60 -12.16 6.89
N SER A 174 -9.46 -12.42 5.58
CA SER A 174 -10.33 -13.33 4.81
C SER A 174 -9.88 -14.80 4.84
N ALA A 175 -8.71 -15.10 5.42
CA ALA A 175 -8.16 -16.46 5.44
C ALA A 175 -9.02 -17.40 6.31
N LYS A 176 -9.38 -18.56 5.73
CA LYS A 176 -10.14 -19.61 6.42
C LYS A 176 -9.31 -20.38 7.46
N ALA A 177 -7.99 -20.37 7.32
CA ALA A 177 -7.06 -21.03 8.22
C ALA A 177 -5.73 -20.26 8.31
N TYR A 178 -5.19 -20.15 9.51
CA TYR A 178 -3.89 -19.53 9.78
C TYR A 178 -2.76 -20.54 9.59
N THR A 179 -2.37 -20.75 8.34
CA THR A 179 -1.29 -21.67 7.95
C THR A 179 -0.31 -20.99 6.99
N GLY A 180 0.97 -21.36 7.07
CA GLY A 180 2.01 -20.83 6.19
C GLY A 180 2.38 -19.40 6.57
N ILE A 181 2.28 -18.47 5.61
CA ILE A 181 2.60 -17.05 5.82
C ILE A 181 1.62 -16.36 6.77
N TYR A 182 0.42 -16.91 6.95
CA TYR A 182 -0.61 -16.38 7.83
C TYR A 182 -0.42 -16.91 9.26
N SER A 183 0.48 -16.27 10.02
CA SER A 183 0.71 -16.61 11.42
C SER A 183 0.62 -15.38 12.32
N LEU A 184 0.22 -15.60 13.58
CA LEU A 184 0.16 -14.55 14.59
C LEU A 184 1.54 -13.98 14.89
N ASP A 185 2.58 -14.82 14.88
CA ASP A 185 3.96 -14.36 15.13
C ASP A 185 4.43 -13.39 14.03
N ILE A 186 4.12 -13.68 12.76
CA ILE A 186 4.45 -12.77 11.64
C ILE A 186 3.64 -11.48 11.78
N TYR A 187 2.36 -11.57 12.11
CA TYR A 187 1.51 -10.40 12.32
C TYR A 187 2.01 -9.50 13.46
N ASP A 188 2.31 -10.07 14.63
CA ASP A 188 2.77 -9.32 15.81
C ASP A 188 4.12 -8.63 15.49
N ASN A 189 5.06 -9.33 14.84
CA ASN A 189 6.32 -8.74 14.37
C ASN A 189 6.11 -7.57 13.40
N LEU A 190 5.22 -7.73 12.41
CA LEU A 190 4.92 -6.66 11.45
C LEU A 190 4.26 -5.46 12.12
N MET A 191 3.33 -5.69 13.05
CA MET A 191 2.69 -4.62 13.81
C MET A 191 3.70 -3.85 14.64
N ASP A 192 4.62 -4.52 15.33
CA ASP A 192 5.69 -3.85 16.07
C ASP A 192 6.57 -3.00 15.15
N CYS A 193 6.93 -3.50 13.97
CA CYS A 193 7.66 -2.73 12.97
C CYS A 193 6.86 -1.53 12.43
N LEU A 194 5.57 -1.71 12.11
CA LEU A 194 4.70 -0.65 11.60
C LEU A 194 4.51 0.48 12.61
N LEU A 195 4.29 0.14 13.88
CA LEU A 195 4.09 1.11 14.96
C LEU A 195 5.36 1.90 15.29
N ASN A 196 6.54 1.32 15.03
CA ASN A 196 7.85 1.93 15.28
C ASN A 196 8.46 2.61 14.03
N GLN A 197 7.76 2.69 12.90
CA GLN A 197 8.30 3.36 11.71
C GLN A 197 8.62 4.83 11.98
N SER A 198 9.80 5.27 11.52
CA SER A 198 10.18 6.68 11.53
C SER A 198 9.42 7.43 10.44
N HIS A 199 8.91 8.63 10.75
CA HIS A 199 8.18 9.46 9.78
C HIS A 199 9.13 10.10 8.76
N VAL A 200 9.37 9.42 7.64
CA VAL A 200 10.34 9.89 6.63
C VAL A 200 9.73 10.95 5.71
N THR A 201 8.52 10.72 5.21
CA THR A 201 7.83 11.65 4.30
C THR A 201 6.32 11.72 4.54
N PRO A 202 5.63 12.84 4.21
CA PRO A 202 4.18 12.94 4.33
C PRO A 202 3.41 11.86 3.55
N GLU A 203 3.92 11.45 2.38
CA GLU A 203 3.32 10.40 1.56
C GLU A 203 3.43 9.02 2.22
N THR A 204 4.62 8.66 2.72
CA THR A 204 4.81 7.41 3.47
C THR A 204 3.98 7.39 4.75
N SER A 205 3.87 8.52 5.46
CA SER A 205 3.06 8.63 6.68
C SER A 205 1.58 8.46 6.39
N LEU A 206 1.08 9.03 5.30
CA LEU A 206 -0.31 8.85 4.86
C LEU A 206 -0.61 7.37 4.57
N ILE A 207 0.26 6.71 3.81
CA ILE A 207 0.08 5.30 3.44
C ILE A 207 0.17 4.43 4.70
N LEU A 208 1.15 4.66 5.57
CA LEU A 208 1.26 3.98 6.86
C LEU A 208 -0.03 4.11 7.68
N ASN A 209 -0.58 5.32 7.79
CA ASN A 209 -1.83 5.55 8.51
C ASN A 209 -3.01 4.75 7.90
N ASN A 210 -3.09 4.69 6.57
CA ASN A 210 -4.10 3.88 5.90
C ASN A 210 -3.93 2.39 6.20
N VAL A 211 -2.69 1.86 6.16
CA VAL A 211 -2.39 0.45 6.49
C VAL A 211 -2.80 0.14 7.93
N LEU A 212 -2.40 0.97 8.90
CA LEU A 212 -2.76 0.79 10.31
C LEU A 212 -4.27 0.78 10.53
N LEU A 213 -5.01 1.70 9.89
CA LEU A 213 -6.46 1.80 10.03
C LEU A 213 -7.21 0.68 9.29
N ASN A 214 -6.75 0.25 8.12
CA ASN A 214 -7.38 -0.86 7.40
C ASN A 214 -7.25 -2.18 8.19
N ASN A 215 -6.11 -2.37 8.85
CA ASN A 215 -5.76 -3.63 9.51
C ASN A 215 -6.21 -3.68 10.98
N ILE A 216 -6.84 -2.62 11.49
CA ILE A 216 -7.27 -2.53 12.88
C ILE A 216 -8.27 -3.63 13.27
N ALA A 217 -9.04 -4.13 12.31
CA ALA A 217 -9.99 -5.22 12.50
C ALA A 217 -9.29 -6.49 13.04
N LEU A 218 -8.09 -6.80 12.54
CA LEU A 218 -7.28 -7.93 13.02
C LEU A 218 -6.85 -7.73 14.48
N ALA A 219 -6.44 -6.52 14.85
CA ALA A 219 -6.07 -6.23 16.24
C ALA A 219 -7.25 -6.40 17.20
N PHE A 220 -8.46 -6.01 16.78
CA PHE A 220 -9.68 -6.29 17.53
C PHE A 220 -10.01 -7.79 17.59
N GLN A 221 -9.84 -8.52 16.48
CA GLN A 221 -10.11 -9.96 16.40
C GLN A 221 -9.19 -10.79 17.29
N PHE A 222 -7.90 -10.44 17.35
CA PHE A 222 -6.89 -11.12 18.17
C PHE A 222 -6.74 -10.55 19.58
N GLU A 223 -7.65 -9.66 19.99
CA GLU A 223 -7.71 -9.06 21.32
C GLU A 223 -6.40 -8.37 21.74
N ARG A 224 -5.70 -7.77 20.79
CA ARG A 224 -4.46 -7.02 21.01
C ARG A 224 -4.76 -5.57 21.39
N GLU A 225 -5.18 -5.35 22.64
CA GLU A 225 -5.54 -4.02 23.15
C GLU A 225 -4.41 -2.99 22.94
N ASP A 226 -3.17 -3.36 23.25
CA ASP A 226 -2.01 -2.48 23.14
C ASP A 226 -1.83 -1.95 21.71
N TYR A 227 -2.00 -2.81 20.70
CA TYR A 227 -1.92 -2.39 19.29
C TYR A 227 -3.05 -1.44 18.92
N VAL A 228 -4.27 -1.69 19.35
CA VAL A 228 -5.39 -0.78 19.08
C VAL A 228 -5.11 0.60 19.68
N TYR A 229 -4.64 0.65 20.92
CA TYR A 229 -4.29 1.90 21.59
C TYR A 229 -3.16 2.67 20.87
N GLN A 230 -2.09 1.96 20.47
CA GLN A 230 -0.98 2.58 19.76
C GLN A 230 -1.41 3.08 18.36
N VAL A 231 -2.25 2.33 17.65
CA VAL A 231 -2.79 2.76 16.35
C VAL A 231 -3.59 4.05 16.49
N ILE A 232 -4.47 4.16 17.50
CA ILE A 232 -5.24 5.40 17.73
C ILE A 232 -4.30 6.59 17.92
N LYS A 233 -3.28 6.44 18.79
CA LYS A 233 -2.31 7.50 19.09
C LYS A 233 -1.47 7.89 17.87
N ILE A 234 -0.96 6.91 17.13
CA ILE A 234 -0.11 7.16 15.95
C ILE A 234 -0.94 7.77 14.83
N SER A 235 -2.16 7.29 14.60
CA SER A 235 -3.07 7.81 13.59
C SER A 235 -3.42 9.27 13.84
N ASP A 236 -3.77 9.63 15.08
CA ASP A 236 -4.04 11.00 15.49
C ASP A 236 -2.84 11.93 15.26
N ARG A 237 -1.63 11.46 15.67
CA ARG A 237 -0.37 12.18 15.42
C ARG A 237 -0.12 12.39 13.94
N ILE A 238 -0.21 11.34 13.12
CA ILE A 238 0.05 11.43 11.68
C ILE A 238 -0.93 12.40 11.03
N MET A 239 -2.24 12.28 11.28
CA MET A 239 -3.26 13.18 10.70
C MET A 239 -2.97 14.65 11.05
N THR A 240 -2.53 14.90 12.28
CA THR A 240 -2.16 16.26 12.75
C THR A 240 -0.90 16.78 12.06
N GLU A 241 0.14 15.95 11.94
CA GLU A 241 1.42 16.32 11.31
C GLU A 241 1.28 16.60 9.81
N ILE A 242 0.49 15.80 9.08
CA ILE A 242 0.29 15.95 7.63
C ILE A 242 -0.90 16.87 7.27
N HIS A 243 -1.63 17.35 8.29
CA HIS A 243 -2.88 18.12 8.13
C HIS A 243 -3.94 17.45 7.25
N ASP A 244 -4.06 16.13 7.34
CA ASP A 244 -5.00 15.32 6.57
C ASP A 244 -5.98 14.60 7.49
N PHE A 245 -7.22 15.08 7.48
CA PHE A 245 -8.29 14.59 8.34
C PHE A 245 -9.34 13.76 7.59
N GLN A 246 -9.07 13.35 6.34
CA GLN A 246 -10.03 12.57 5.53
C GLN A 246 -10.45 11.26 6.22
N ARG A 247 -9.52 10.63 6.96
CA ARG A 247 -9.74 9.38 7.70
C ARG A 247 -10.26 9.57 9.12
N ARG A 248 -10.48 10.81 9.59
CA ARG A 248 -10.91 11.09 10.97
C ARG A 248 -12.21 10.38 11.38
N PRO A 249 -13.26 10.29 10.52
CA PRO A 249 -14.45 9.51 10.87
C PRO A 249 -14.14 8.04 11.21
N ILE A 250 -13.16 7.45 10.51
CA ILE A 250 -12.75 6.04 10.73
C ILE A 250 -11.95 5.90 12.00
N LEU A 251 -11.04 6.84 12.29
CA LEU A 251 -10.35 6.88 13.58
C LEU A 251 -11.34 6.98 14.74
N SER A 252 -12.36 7.83 14.64
CA SER A 252 -13.40 7.93 15.67
C SER A 252 -14.29 6.69 15.78
N LEU A 253 -14.48 5.93 14.69
CA LEU A 253 -15.08 4.59 14.74
C LEU A 253 -14.21 3.61 15.53
N VAL A 254 -12.90 3.61 15.31
CA VAL A 254 -11.95 2.78 16.06
C VAL A 254 -11.94 3.16 17.54
N GLU A 255 -11.91 4.46 17.86
CA GLU A 255 -11.95 4.96 19.24
C GLU A 255 -13.20 4.46 19.99
N TRP A 256 -14.39 4.54 19.38
CA TRP A 256 -15.58 4.08 20.08
C TRP A 256 -15.57 2.56 20.30
N LYS A 257 -15.11 1.78 19.30
CA LYS A 257 -15.05 0.31 19.43
C LYS A 257 -14.04 -0.08 20.50
N TYR A 258 -12.93 0.66 20.61
CA TYR A 258 -11.96 0.52 21.71
C TYR A 258 -12.59 0.78 23.08
N TYR A 259 -13.32 1.89 23.24
CA TYR A 259 -13.97 2.24 24.50
C TYR A 259 -15.05 1.23 24.91
N LEU A 260 -15.84 0.71 23.95
CA LEU A 260 -16.86 -0.30 24.23
C LEU A 260 -16.24 -1.66 24.60
N LYS A 261 -15.29 -2.15 23.79
CA LYS A 261 -14.76 -3.51 23.93
C LYS A 261 -13.77 -3.67 25.09
N PHE A 262 -12.85 -2.73 25.27
CA PHE A 262 -11.74 -2.88 26.24
C PHE A 262 -11.91 -2.04 27.51
N LYS A 263 -12.40 -0.80 27.39
CA LYS A 263 -12.57 0.08 28.56
C LYS A 263 -13.93 -0.01 29.22
N HIS A 264 -14.92 -0.56 28.53
CA HIS A 264 -16.32 -0.57 28.94
C HIS A 264 -16.85 0.82 29.33
N ASP A 265 -16.37 1.86 28.63
CA ASP A 265 -16.73 3.26 28.86
C ASP A 265 -17.70 3.72 27.78
N TYR A 266 -18.99 3.62 28.08
CA TYR A 266 -20.05 3.99 27.16
C TYR A 266 -20.10 5.50 26.86
N ASP A 267 -19.78 6.35 27.85
CA ASP A 267 -19.87 7.79 27.68
C ASP A 267 -18.79 8.30 26.72
N SER A 268 -17.55 7.80 26.88
CA SER A 268 -16.46 8.10 25.94
C SER A 268 -16.75 7.52 24.54
N ALA A 269 -17.27 6.30 24.45
CA ALA A 269 -17.67 5.72 23.16
C ALA A 269 -18.72 6.57 22.44
N LYS A 270 -19.73 7.07 23.15
CA LYS A 270 -20.79 7.92 22.59
C LYS A 270 -20.26 9.26 22.11
N GLN A 271 -19.26 9.83 22.80
CA GLN A 271 -18.57 11.05 22.34
C GLN A 271 -17.84 10.79 21.03
N SER A 272 -17.08 9.71 20.91
CA SER A 272 -16.40 9.33 19.66
C SER A 272 -17.38 9.10 18.51
N PHE A 273 -18.51 8.45 18.75
CA PHE A 273 -19.59 8.31 17.76
C PHE A 273 -20.15 9.66 17.29
N THR A 274 -20.38 10.58 18.23
CA THR A 274 -20.86 11.93 17.92
C THR A 274 -19.85 12.69 17.05
N ASN A 275 -18.55 12.55 17.36
CA ASN A 275 -17.49 13.15 16.55
C ASN A 275 -17.44 12.56 15.14
N ALA A 276 -17.50 11.22 15.01
CA ALA A 276 -17.48 10.55 13.70
C ALA A 276 -18.62 11.01 12.78
N THR A 277 -19.83 11.10 13.33
CA THR A 277 -21.02 11.55 12.57
C THR A 277 -20.96 13.03 12.22
N LEU A 278 -20.41 13.88 13.11
CA LEU A 278 -20.16 15.29 12.82
C LEU A 278 -19.17 15.45 11.65
N PHE A 279 -18.05 14.71 11.67
CA PHE A 279 -17.07 14.76 10.58
C PHE A 279 -17.65 14.28 9.25
N ALA A 280 -18.40 13.16 9.24
CA ALA A 280 -19.06 12.67 8.04
C ALA A 280 -19.99 13.74 7.44
N ARG A 281 -20.75 14.44 8.29
CA ARG A 281 -21.62 15.55 7.87
C ARG A 281 -20.84 16.76 7.36
N LEU A 282 -19.73 17.13 7.99
CA LEU A 282 -18.89 18.25 7.55
C LEU A 282 -18.26 18.01 6.18
N ILE A 283 -17.90 16.76 5.88
CA ILE A 283 -17.37 16.35 4.57
C ILE A 283 -18.49 16.22 3.53
N GLY A 284 -19.76 16.20 3.96
CA GLY A 284 -20.93 16.02 3.10
C GLY A 284 -21.15 14.57 2.65
N ASP A 285 -20.52 13.60 3.30
CA ASP A 285 -20.66 12.18 2.98
C ASP A 285 -21.85 11.56 3.74
N VAL A 286 -23.04 11.70 3.15
CA VAL A 286 -24.31 11.19 3.72
C VAL A 286 -24.29 9.66 3.83
N TYR A 287 -23.65 8.97 2.88
CA TYR A 287 -23.56 7.52 2.89
C TYR A 287 -22.73 7.05 4.10
N LEU A 288 -21.56 7.67 4.32
CA LEU A 288 -20.74 7.39 5.49
C LEU A 288 -21.48 7.71 6.80
N GLU A 289 -22.17 8.86 6.89
CA GLU A 289 -22.95 9.20 8.10
C GLU A 289 -23.98 8.11 8.44
N ASN A 290 -24.69 7.58 7.45
CA ASN A 290 -25.68 6.54 7.64
C ASN A 290 -25.03 5.21 8.06
N LYS A 291 -23.92 4.82 7.41
CA LYS A 291 -23.16 3.62 7.79
C LYS A 291 -22.65 3.67 9.23
N LEU A 292 -22.12 4.81 9.67
CA LEU A 292 -21.67 4.99 11.06
C LEU A 292 -22.82 4.82 12.07
N LYS A 293 -24.04 5.28 11.73
CA LYS A 293 -25.23 5.09 12.57
C LYS A 293 -25.70 3.64 12.62
N GLU A 294 -25.58 2.90 11.52
CA GLU A 294 -25.87 1.46 11.47
C GLU A 294 -24.90 0.69 12.36
N GLU A 295 -23.60 0.93 12.20
CA GLU A 295 -22.54 0.31 13.02
C GLU A 295 -22.71 0.60 14.51
N TRP A 296 -22.98 1.84 14.90
CA TRP A 296 -23.20 2.18 16.30
C TRP A 296 -24.39 1.44 16.92
N LYS A 297 -25.47 1.24 16.15
CA LYS A 297 -26.61 0.45 16.63
C LYS A 297 -26.19 -0.99 16.89
N LEU A 298 -25.51 -1.61 15.93
CA LEU A 298 -25.02 -2.99 16.06
C LEU A 298 -24.12 -3.14 17.31
N ASP A 299 -23.14 -2.24 17.47
CA ASP A 299 -22.18 -2.28 18.57
C ASP A 299 -22.81 -2.04 19.96
N THR A 300 -23.99 -1.40 20.03
CA THR A 300 -24.67 -1.08 21.31
C THR A 300 -25.84 -1.99 21.64
N THR A 301 -26.34 -2.77 20.68
CA THR A 301 -27.38 -3.79 20.90
C THR A 301 -26.85 -5.19 21.18
N THR A 302 -25.55 -5.43 20.99
CA THR A 302 -24.89 -6.72 21.23
C THR A 302 -24.23 -6.73 22.60
#